data_AF-B7QC08-F1
#
_entry.id   AF-B7QC08-F1
#
_cell.length_a   1.000
_cell.length_b   1.000
_cell.length_c   1.000
_cell.angle_alpha   90.00
_cell.angle_beta   90.00
_cell.angle_gamma   90.00
#
_symmetry.space_group_name_H-M   'P 1'
#
loop_
_entity.id
_entity.type
_entity.pdbx_description
1 polymer ?
#
loop_
_entity_poly.entity_id
_entity_poly.type
_entity_poly.pdbx_seq_one_letter_code
_entity_poly.pdbx_strand_id
1 'polypeptide(L)'
;MTSGASFWLKWALLRLPVARCRRRGRFQFYSYEDYDPYSYGVLPPPQESALDGVQEHPEDSTRCSRSDDLLLWGSNEKGDVMVARIRRRGRSRTAEPWLYLRTAEGQSYVLDSGVGIPDLSAGTMYAAGGLRLEQLVPMRRWRGPTTALLSCNTTSNLLEHSADFDANFVARQLARQSWAEVGVPNVNRLLDEVDCYMQTVYCTGSLQVEGLQQRELFLWGLRIKRQGPLSDKFRFRVQVDSELLDTQRLPSERFGEHGEVKLELRPFLMNDHGGCLVYLSSPW
;
A
#
# COMPACT_ATOMS: atom_id res chain seq x y z
N MET A 1 19.22 25.15 9.17
CA MET A 1 20.11 25.28 7.99
C MET A 1 21.31 24.38 8.20
N THR A 2 21.31 23.18 7.61
CA THR A 2 22.51 22.33 7.60
C THR A 2 23.56 23.00 6.73
N SER A 3 24.81 23.11 7.21
CA SER A 3 25.89 23.70 6.41
C SER A 3 26.00 22.95 5.08
N GLY A 4 26.10 23.66 3.95
CA GLY A 4 26.13 23.05 2.62
C GLY A 4 27.21 21.96 2.49
N ALA A 5 28.33 22.11 3.21
CA ALA A 5 29.41 21.11 3.29
C ALA A 5 28.97 19.77 3.91
N SER A 6 28.12 19.80 4.94
CA SER A 6 27.62 18.57 5.59
C SER A 6 26.72 17.76 4.65
N PHE A 7 25.88 18.43 3.86
CA PHE A 7 25.01 17.77 2.89
C PHE A 7 25.81 17.02 1.80
N TRP A 8 26.79 17.68 1.18
CA TRP A 8 27.58 17.06 0.10
C TRP A 8 28.39 15.87 0.58
N LEU A 9 28.94 15.93 1.81
CA LEU A 9 29.63 14.81 2.43
C LEU A 9 28.69 13.61 2.65
N LYS A 10 27.51 13.84 3.23
CA LYS A 10 26.48 12.81 3.43
C LYS A 10 26.06 12.17 2.10
N TRP A 11 25.82 12.99 1.08
CA TRP A 11 25.44 12.52 -0.24
C TRP A 11 26.54 11.65 -0.88
N ALA A 12 27.81 12.07 -0.80
CA ALA A 12 28.93 11.31 -1.31
C ALA A 12 29.07 9.94 -0.62
N LEU A 13 28.90 9.90 0.72
CA LEU A 13 28.93 8.66 1.51
C LEU A 13 27.80 7.68 1.14
N LEU A 14 26.63 8.20 0.73
CA LEU A 14 25.46 7.39 0.40
C LEU A 14 25.41 6.91 -1.07
N ARG A 15 26.10 7.59 -1.98
CA ARG A 15 26.02 7.32 -3.42
C ARG A 15 26.36 5.87 -3.78
N LEU A 16 27.43 5.32 -3.21
CA LEU A 16 27.88 3.95 -3.48
C LEU A 16 27.02 2.89 -2.77
N PRO A 17 26.71 3.02 -1.47
CA PRO A 17 25.80 2.09 -0.79
C PRO A 17 24.43 2.01 -1.46
N VAL A 18 23.79 3.15 -1.78
CA VAL A 18 22.47 3.16 -2.43
C VAL A 18 22.51 2.48 -3.79
N ALA A 19 23.54 2.73 -4.60
CA ALA A 19 23.70 2.07 -5.90
C ALA A 19 23.90 0.55 -5.75
N ARG A 20 24.64 0.09 -4.72
CA ARG A 20 24.89 -1.34 -4.47
C ARG A 20 23.71 -2.07 -3.84
N CYS A 21 22.95 -1.40 -2.99
CA CYS A 21 21.79 -1.96 -2.31
C CYS A 21 20.53 -1.97 -3.19
N ARG A 22 20.57 -1.32 -4.37
CA ARG A 22 19.47 -1.32 -5.33
C ARG A 22 19.19 -2.75 -5.78
N ARG A 23 17.94 -3.16 -5.63
CA ARG A 23 17.48 -4.48 -6.05
C ARG A 23 17.19 -4.45 -7.55
N ARG A 24 17.44 -5.58 -8.23
CA ARG A 24 16.94 -5.76 -9.60
C ARG A 24 15.41 -5.69 -9.55
N GLY A 25 14.81 -5.07 -10.57
CA GLY A 25 13.36 -5.00 -10.69
C GLY A 25 12.77 -6.41 -10.70
N ARG A 26 11.82 -6.68 -9.80
CA ARG A 26 11.19 -7.99 -9.68
C ARG A 26 10.22 -8.28 -10.82
N PHE A 27 9.84 -7.25 -11.58
CA PHE A 27 8.78 -7.29 -12.59
C PHE A 27 9.29 -7.35 -14.04
N GLN A 28 10.54 -7.77 -14.25
CA GLN A 28 11.10 -7.99 -15.59
C GLN A 28 10.69 -9.38 -16.11
N PHE A 29 9.41 -9.53 -16.44
CA PHE A 29 8.85 -10.81 -16.91
C PHE A 29 8.66 -10.89 -18.41
N TYR A 30 8.57 -9.74 -19.07
CA TYR A 30 8.13 -9.67 -20.45
C TYR A 30 9.30 -9.50 -21.41
N SER A 31 9.34 -10.36 -22.41
CA SER A 31 10.28 -10.34 -23.53
C SER A 31 9.47 -10.46 -24.82
N TYR A 32 9.59 -9.46 -25.69
CA TYR A 32 8.93 -9.49 -27.01
C TYR A 32 9.76 -10.23 -28.07
N GLU A 33 10.96 -10.68 -27.71
CA GLU A 33 11.86 -11.43 -28.59
C GLU A 33 11.53 -12.92 -28.57
N ASP A 34 10.90 -13.39 -27.49
CA ASP A 34 10.55 -14.80 -27.29
C ASP A 34 9.07 -15.06 -27.64
N TYR A 35 8.81 -16.08 -28.46
CA TYR A 35 7.46 -16.54 -28.82
C TYR A 35 6.78 -17.38 -27.72
N ASP A 36 7.27 -17.32 -26.49
CA ASP A 36 6.67 -17.97 -25.34
C ASP A 36 5.44 -17.18 -24.86
N PRO A 37 4.23 -17.78 -24.75
CA PRO A 37 3.01 -17.05 -24.35
C PRO A 37 3.09 -16.39 -22.97
N TYR A 38 3.94 -16.88 -22.06
CA TYR A 38 4.14 -16.27 -20.74
C TYR A 38 5.04 -15.02 -20.85
N SER A 39 6.18 -15.14 -21.54
CA SER A 39 7.12 -14.05 -21.78
C SER A 39 6.54 -12.96 -22.67
N TYR A 40 5.67 -13.32 -23.62
CA TYR A 40 4.96 -12.38 -24.49
C TYR A 40 3.75 -11.72 -23.81
N GLY A 41 3.35 -12.21 -22.63
CA GLY A 41 2.25 -11.69 -21.82
C GLY A 41 0.85 -12.05 -22.30
N VAL A 42 0.72 -13.08 -23.14
CA VAL A 42 -0.57 -13.71 -23.47
C VAL A 42 -1.14 -14.43 -22.25
N LEU A 43 -0.27 -15.13 -21.51
CA LEU A 43 -0.60 -15.79 -20.25
C LEU A 43 0.15 -15.12 -19.07
N PRO A 44 -0.45 -15.03 -17.87
CA PRO A 44 0.25 -14.52 -16.70
C PRO A 44 1.46 -15.40 -16.35
N PRO A 45 2.68 -14.84 -16.27
CA PRO A 45 3.84 -15.58 -15.78
C PRO A 45 3.59 -16.12 -14.37
N PRO A 46 3.97 -17.38 -14.05
CA PRO A 46 3.82 -17.93 -12.70
C PRO A 46 4.48 -17.07 -11.60
N GLN A 47 5.55 -16.37 -11.94
CA GLN A 47 6.26 -15.45 -11.07
C GLN A 47 5.38 -14.27 -10.61
N GLU A 48 4.42 -13.83 -11.43
CA GLU A 48 3.47 -12.80 -11.02
C GLU A 48 2.60 -13.29 -9.87
N SER A 49 2.12 -14.52 -9.92
CA SER A 49 1.31 -15.10 -8.85
C SER A 49 2.12 -15.23 -7.56
N ALA A 50 3.38 -15.66 -7.66
CA ALA A 50 4.28 -15.75 -6.51
C ALA A 50 4.57 -14.38 -5.86
N LEU A 51 4.58 -13.30 -6.65
CA LEU A 51 4.77 -11.94 -6.13
C LEU A 51 3.47 -11.27 -5.67
N ASP A 52 2.33 -11.55 -6.31
CA ASP A 52 1.03 -10.90 -6.08
C ASP A 52 0.20 -11.62 -5.01
N GLY A 53 0.38 -12.93 -4.86
CA GLY A 53 -0.27 -13.77 -3.86
C GLY A 53 0.22 -13.54 -2.43
N VAL A 54 -0.52 -14.10 -1.48
CA VAL A 54 -0.14 -14.23 -0.07
C VAL A 54 1.24 -14.88 0.00
N GLN A 55 2.20 -14.28 0.72
CA GLN A 55 3.50 -14.94 0.90
C GLN A 55 3.29 -16.08 1.91
N GLU A 56 3.21 -17.30 1.39
CA GLU A 56 3.05 -18.52 2.17
C GLU A 56 4.39 -19.01 2.74
N HIS A 57 4.31 -19.76 3.84
CA HIS A 57 5.49 -20.31 4.51
C HIS A 57 5.91 -21.63 3.86
N PRO A 58 7.21 -21.88 3.66
CA PRO A 58 7.73 -23.24 3.75
C PRO A 58 7.53 -23.70 5.20
N GLU A 59 6.90 -24.86 5.39
CA GLU A 59 6.40 -25.36 6.69
C GLU A 59 7.46 -25.45 7.81
N ASP A 60 8.76 -25.33 7.50
CA ASP A 60 9.87 -25.62 8.42
C ASP A 60 10.58 -24.42 9.08
N SER A 61 10.23 -23.16 8.79
CA SER A 61 11.01 -22.02 9.32
C SER A 61 10.37 -21.35 10.55
N THR A 62 10.63 -21.91 11.72
CA THR A 62 10.29 -21.37 13.06
C THR A 62 10.84 -19.95 13.37
N ARG A 63 11.52 -19.29 12.43
CA ARG A 63 12.29 -18.04 12.67
C ARG A 63 11.94 -16.84 11.79
N CYS A 64 11.12 -16.96 10.75
CA CYS A 64 10.88 -15.79 9.90
C CYS A 64 9.46 -15.75 9.36
N SER A 65 8.56 -15.12 10.11
CA SER A 65 7.24 -14.81 9.60
C SER A 65 7.32 -13.55 8.72
N ARG A 66 7.14 -13.68 7.42
CA ARG A 66 6.99 -12.49 6.58
C ARG A 66 5.63 -11.86 6.85
N SER A 67 5.62 -10.54 6.89
CA SER A 67 4.44 -9.74 7.12
C SER A 67 4.15 -9.02 5.81
N ASP A 68 2.89 -8.97 5.40
CA ASP A 68 2.51 -8.42 4.10
C ASP A 68 1.40 -7.40 4.31
N ASP A 69 1.35 -6.37 3.48
CA ASP A 69 0.35 -5.32 3.57
C ASP A 69 -0.23 -5.06 2.17
N LEU A 70 -1.54 -5.27 2.03
CA LEU A 70 -2.27 -4.99 0.82
C LEU A 70 -3.22 -3.83 1.08
N LEU A 71 -3.02 -2.74 0.35
CA LEU A 71 -3.88 -1.56 0.35
C LEU A 71 -4.52 -1.40 -1.02
N LEU A 72 -5.80 -1.09 -1.00
CA LEU A 72 -6.57 -0.63 -2.14
C LEU A 72 -7.22 0.70 -1.78
N TRP A 73 -7.02 1.70 -2.62
CA TRP A 73 -7.69 2.98 -2.53
C TRP A 73 -8.32 3.35 -3.86
N GLY A 74 -9.48 4.00 -3.81
CA GLY A 74 -10.02 4.71 -4.96
C GLY A 74 -11.02 5.79 -4.57
N SER A 75 -11.20 6.74 -5.47
CA SER A 75 -12.23 7.77 -5.38
C SER A 75 -12.87 8.03 -6.74
N ASN A 76 -13.94 8.82 -6.76
CA ASN A 76 -14.55 9.29 -8.00
C ASN A 76 -14.89 10.77 -7.96
N GLU A 77 -15.34 11.29 -9.10
CA GLU A 77 -15.75 12.69 -9.29
C GLU A 77 -16.97 13.09 -8.46
N LYS A 78 -17.75 12.13 -7.95
CA LYS A 78 -18.92 12.38 -7.11
C LYS A 78 -18.55 12.56 -5.63
N GLY A 79 -17.29 12.31 -5.27
CA GLY A 79 -16.82 12.38 -3.88
C GLY A 79 -16.87 11.06 -3.11
N ASP A 80 -17.26 9.95 -3.77
CA ASP A 80 -17.14 8.61 -3.18
C ASP A 80 -15.66 8.28 -2.98
N VAL A 81 -15.33 7.70 -1.83
CA VAL A 81 -13.97 7.28 -1.50
C VAL A 81 -14.02 5.91 -0.83
N MET A 82 -13.12 5.02 -1.21
CA MET A 82 -12.91 3.75 -0.54
C MET A 82 -11.43 3.56 -0.24
N VAL A 83 -11.15 3.07 0.96
CA VAL A 83 -9.85 2.53 1.33
C VAL A 83 -10.07 1.17 1.98
N ALA A 84 -9.48 0.12 1.43
CA ALA A 84 -9.47 -1.21 2.01
C ALA A 84 -8.02 -1.64 2.25
N ARG A 85 -7.72 -2.17 3.43
CA ARG A 85 -6.39 -2.63 3.81
C ARG A 85 -6.46 -3.94 4.58
N ILE A 86 -5.56 -4.87 4.28
CA ILE A 86 -5.30 -6.01 5.14
C ILE A 86 -3.79 -6.07 5.39
N ARG A 87 -3.42 -5.86 6.66
CA ARG A 87 -2.03 -5.95 7.11
C ARG A 87 -1.84 -7.24 7.91
N ARG A 88 -1.05 -8.17 7.38
CA ARG A 88 -0.78 -9.46 8.02
C ARG A 88 0.45 -9.37 8.92
N ARG A 89 0.32 -9.81 10.17
CA ARG A 89 1.43 -9.97 11.12
C ARG A 89 1.78 -11.44 11.22
N GLY A 90 2.80 -11.84 10.49
CA GLY A 90 3.15 -13.27 10.40
C GLY A 90 3.47 -13.93 11.74
N ARG A 91 4.07 -13.21 12.72
CA ARG A 91 4.54 -13.83 13.98
C ARG A 91 3.38 -14.22 14.88
N SER A 92 2.36 -13.38 14.91
CA SER A 92 1.17 -13.56 15.74
C SER A 92 0.07 -14.34 15.02
N ARG A 93 0.21 -14.61 13.70
CA ARG A 93 -0.86 -15.14 12.85
C ARG A 93 -2.15 -14.32 12.93
N THR A 94 -1.98 -13.02 13.12
CA THR A 94 -3.08 -12.05 13.16
C THR A 94 -2.99 -11.13 11.97
N ALA A 95 -4.11 -10.53 11.60
CA ALA A 95 -4.17 -9.48 10.60
C ALA A 95 -4.90 -8.26 11.16
N GLU A 96 -4.65 -7.10 10.56
CA GLU A 96 -5.34 -5.84 10.83
C GLU A 96 -6.13 -5.49 9.57
N PRO A 97 -7.40 -5.91 9.48
CA PRO A 97 -8.31 -5.47 8.44
C PRO A 97 -8.80 -4.06 8.74
N TRP A 98 -8.84 -3.22 7.71
CA TRP A 98 -9.31 -1.85 7.80
C TRP A 98 -10.08 -1.50 6.53
N LEU A 99 -11.31 -1.02 6.68
CA LEU A 99 -12.13 -0.53 5.58
C LEU A 99 -12.64 0.86 5.96
N TYR A 100 -12.41 1.83 5.09
CA TYR A 100 -13.05 3.13 5.13
C TYR A 100 -13.81 3.33 3.83
N LEU A 101 -15.03 3.80 3.93
CA LEU A 101 -15.87 4.13 2.81
C LEU A 101 -16.57 5.45 3.10
N ARG A 102 -16.48 6.38 2.18
CA ARG A 102 -17.23 7.62 2.19
C ARG A 102 -18.05 7.71 0.92
N THR A 103 -19.25 8.22 1.06
CA THR A 103 -20.19 8.35 -0.03
C THR A 103 -20.28 9.80 -0.47
N ALA A 104 -20.70 10.03 -1.72
CA ALA A 104 -20.99 11.36 -2.26
C ALA A 104 -22.00 12.13 -1.38
N GLU A 105 -22.92 11.42 -0.72
CA GLU A 105 -23.91 12.01 0.20
C GLU A 105 -23.34 12.35 1.58
N GLY A 106 -22.04 12.16 1.80
CA GLY A 106 -21.33 12.47 3.04
C GLY A 106 -21.38 11.36 4.09
N GLN A 107 -22.07 10.25 3.84
CA GLN A 107 -22.10 9.13 4.78
C GLN A 107 -20.74 8.45 4.82
N SER A 108 -20.32 8.00 6.01
CA SER A 108 -19.02 7.37 6.22
C SER A 108 -19.17 6.07 6.99
N TYR A 109 -18.45 5.03 6.55
CA TYR A 109 -18.44 3.70 7.14
C TYR A 109 -17.01 3.29 7.41
N VAL A 110 -16.79 2.76 8.63
CA VAL A 110 -15.49 2.25 9.05
C VAL A 110 -15.65 0.83 9.58
N LEU A 111 -14.86 -0.08 9.04
CA LEU A 111 -14.57 -1.36 9.68
C LEU A 111 -13.30 -1.18 10.50
N ASP A 112 -13.47 -0.91 11.79
CA ASP A 112 -12.37 -0.95 12.76
C ASP A 112 -12.37 -2.32 13.43
N SER A 113 -11.57 -3.21 12.86
CA SER A 113 -11.41 -4.56 13.38
C SER A 113 -10.41 -4.50 14.53
N GLY A 114 -10.88 -4.77 15.75
CA GLY A 114 -10.08 -4.67 16.96
C GLY A 114 -8.76 -5.46 16.95
N VAL A 115 -7.96 -5.33 18.00
CA VAL A 115 -6.63 -5.94 18.06
C VAL A 115 -6.72 -7.48 18.05
N GLY A 116 -5.88 -8.12 17.23
CA GLY A 116 -5.67 -9.57 17.29
C GLY A 116 -6.63 -10.42 16.44
N ILE A 117 -7.20 -9.87 15.37
CA ILE A 117 -8.04 -10.63 14.44
C ILE A 117 -7.22 -11.78 13.80
N PRO A 118 -7.74 -13.01 13.76
CA PRO A 118 -7.09 -14.12 13.07
C PRO A 118 -6.86 -13.82 11.57
N ASP A 119 -5.66 -14.14 11.08
CA ASP A 119 -5.36 -14.10 9.65
C ASP A 119 -5.97 -15.33 8.95
N LEU A 120 -6.87 -15.11 8.01
CA LEU A 120 -7.51 -16.15 7.18
C LEU A 120 -6.97 -16.13 5.73
N SER A 121 -5.88 -15.39 5.49
CA SER A 121 -5.30 -15.24 4.16
C SER A 121 -4.62 -16.54 3.71
N ALA A 122 -4.87 -16.94 2.46
CA ALA A 122 -4.29 -18.14 1.85
C ALA A 122 -4.17 -17.95 0.33
N GLY A 123 -3.06 -18.39 -0.26
CA GLY A 123 -2.79 -18.38 -1.70
C GLY A 123 -3.05 -17.03 -2.37
N THR A 124 -4.19 -16.90 -3.03
CA THR A 124 -4.61 -15.72 -3.79
C THR A 124 -5.52 -14.77 -3.00
N MET A 125 -5.77 -15.04 -1.73
CA MET A 125 -6.78 -14.34 -0.94
C MET A 125 -6.21 -13.74 0.34
N TYR A 126 -6.41 -12.43 0.52
CA TYR A 126 -6.21 -11.76 1.80
C TYR A 126 -7.56 -11.70 2.50
N ALA A 127 -7.66 -12.26 3.71
CA ALA A 127 -8.92 -12.28 4.45
C ALA A 127 -8.70 -12.16 5.96
N ALA A 128 -9.43 -11.28 6.60
CA ALA A 128 -9.48 -11.14 8.06
C ALA A 128 -10.68 -10.28 8.47
N GLY A 129 -11.31 -10.59 9.61
CA GLY A 129 -12.31 -9.70 10.23
C GLY A 129 -13.52 -9.39 9.33
N GLY A 130 -13.91 -10.31 8.44
CA GLY A 130 -14.99 -10.10 7.47
C GLY A 130 -14.58 -9.33 6.20
N LEU A 131 -13.38 -8.75 6.17
CA LEU A 131 -12.79 -8.16 4.96
C LEU A 131 -12.08 -9.24 4.15
N ARG A 132 -12.34 -9.29 2.84
CA ARG A 132 -11.72 -10.22 1.89
C ARG A 132 -11.31 -9.48 0.63
N LEU A 133 -10.09 -9.70 0.18
CA LEU A 133 -9.54 -9.23 -1.10
C LEU A 133 -9.00 -10.45 -1.84
N GLU A 134 -9.52 -10.74 -3.01
CA GLU A 134 -9.20 -11.97 -3.74
C GLU A 134 -8.59 -11.64 -5.10
N GLN A 135 -7.42 -12.20 -5.38
CA GLN A 135 -6.77 -12.11 -6.67
C GLN A 135 -7.46 -13.04 -7.67
N LEU A 136 -8.02 -12.46 -8.73
CA LEU A 136 -8.63 -13.21 -9.84
C LEU A 136 -7.61 -13.47 -10.95
N VAL A 137 -6.81 -12.45 -11.27
CA VAL A 137 -5.69 -12.54 -12.21
C VAL A 137 -4.50 -11.81 -11.62
N PRO A 138 -3.34 -12.47 -11.45
CA PRO A 138 -2.15 -11.83 -10.90
C PRO A 138 -1.85 -10.50 -11.59
N MET A 139 -1.56 -9.48 -10.79
CA MET A 139 -1.17 -8.13 -11.19
C MET A 139 -2.17 -7.39 -12.09
N ARG A 140 -3.37 -7.95 -12.32
CA ARG A 140 -4.36 -7.48 -13.32
C ARG A 140 -5.76 -7.31 -12.76
N ARG A 141 -6.26 -8.28 -11.99
CA ARG A 141 -7.67 -8.30 -11.55
C ARG A 141 -7.81 -8.82 -10.13
N TRP A 142 -8.52 -8.04 -9.33
CA TRP A 142 -8.79 -8.29 -7.93
C TRP A 142 -10.28 -8.11 -7.66
N ARG A 143 -10.84 -8.96 -6.82
CA ARG A 143 -12.15 -8.78 -6.23
C ARG A 143 -11.97 -8.10 -4.87
N GLY A 144 -12.72 -7.05 -4.67
CA GLY A 144 -12.77 -6.22 -3.48
C GLY A 144 -13.54 -6.87 -2.32
N PRO A 145 -13.82 -6.07 -1.27
CA PRO A 145 -14.43 -6.51 -0.01
C PRO A 145 -15.70 -7.35 -0.17
N THR A 146 -15.98 -8.29 0.73
CA THR A 146 -17.22 -9.08 0.65
C THR A 146 -18.49 -8.24 0.85
N THR A 147 -18.39 -7.12 1.58
CA THR A 147 -19.49 -6.16 1.79
C THR A 147 -19.68 -5.18 0.62
N ALA A 148 -18.66 -5.00 -0.21
CA ALA A 148 -18.70 -4.18 -1.41
C ALA A 148 -18.20 -5.03 -2.55
N LEU A 149 -19.12 -5.69 -3.28
CA LEU A 149 -18.86 -6.58 -4.41
C LEU A 149 -18.24 -5.80 -5.58
N LEU A 150 -17.03 -5.32 -5.37
CA LEU A 150 -16.26 -4.50 -6.27
C LEU A 150 -15.30 -5.40 -7.04
N SER A 151 -15.23 -5.23 -8.35
CA SER A 151 -14.19 -5.78 -9.19
C SER A 151 -13.21 -4.65 -9.49
N CYS A 152 -11.97 -4.81 -9.04
CA CYS A 152 -10.87 -3.88 -9.28
C CYS A 152 -9.93 -4.46 -10.33
N ASN A 153 -9.85 -3.77 -11.46
CA ASN A 153 -8.87 -4.07 -12.48
C ASN A 153 -7.71 -3.09 -12.33
N THR A 154 -6.49 -3.59 -12.50
CA THR A 154 -5.26 -2.82 -12.42
C THR A 154 -4.74 -2.54 -13.82
N THR A 155 -3.99 -1.46 -13.99
CA THR A 155 -3.23 -1.24 -15.23
C THR A 155 -1.97 -2.09 -15.23
N SER A 156 -1.39 -2.29 -16.41
CA SER A 156 -0.11 -2.98 -16.59
C SER A 156 1.09 -2.21 -16.04
N ASN A 157 0.92 -0.92 -15.72
CA ASN A 157 2.01 -0.08 -15.24
C ASN A 157 2.25 -0.35 -13.75
N LEU A 158 3.36 -1.04 -13.47
CA LEU A 158 3.87 -1.31 -12.14
C LEU A 158 4.93 -0.28 -11.80
N LEU A 159 4.81 0.35 -10.64
CA LEU A 159 5.87 1.16 -10.03
C LEU A 159 6.44 0.41 -8.84
N GLU A 160 7.69 -0.01 -8.90
CA GLU A 160 8.42 -0.67 -7.83
C GLU A 160 9.37 0.31 -7.13
N HIS A 161 9.06 0.66 -5.88
CA HIS A 161 9.85 1.66 -5.15
C HIS A 161 11.33 1.26 -4.99
N SER A 162 11.63 0.00 -4.71
CA SER A 162 13.03 -0.42 -4.51
C SER A 162 13.87 -0.45 -5.79
N ALA A 163 13.23 -0.47 -6.97
CA ALA A 163 13.90 -0.65 -8.25
C ALA A 163 13.88 0.61 -9.12
N ASP A 164 12.82 1.41 -9.06
CA ASP A 164 12.55 2.48 -10.03
C ASP A 164 13.07 3.86 -9.61
N PHE A 165 13.29 4.10 -8.32
CA PHE A 165 13.88 5.38 -7.91
C PHE A 165 15.37 5.47 -8.30
N ASP A 166 15.73 6.62 -8.86
CA ASP A 166 17.12 6.95 -9.16
C ASP A 166 17.98 6.93 -7.88
N ALA A 167 19.15 6.29 -7.95
CA ALA A 167 20.04 6.15 -6.81
C ALA A 167 20.54 7.51 -6.30
N ASN A 168 20.74 8.49 -7.19
CA ASN A 168 21.11 9.85 -6.75
C ASN A 168 19.93 10.54 -6.09
N PHE A 169 18.70 10.34 -6.58
CA PHE A 169 17.50 10.84 -5.91
C PHE A 169 17.41 10.32 -4.47
N VAL A 170 17.48 9.00 -4.27
CA VAL A 170 17.43 8.39 -2.92
C VAL A 170 18.57 8.90 -2.04
N ALA A 171 19.81 8.89 -2.55
CA ALA A 171 20.97 9.39 -1.80
C ALA A 171 20.81 10.88 -1.41
N ARG A 172 20.23 11.72 -2.28
CA ARG A 172 19.96 13.13 -1.98
C ARG A 172 18.91 13.28 -0.89
N GLN A 173 17.81 12.50 -0.93
CA GLN A 173 16.80 12.58 0.13
C GLN A 173 17.38 12.13 1.48
N LEU A 174 18.16 11.05 1.51
CA LEU A 174 18.80 10.58 2.73
C LEU A 174 19.89 11.52 3.25
N ALA A 175 20.59 12.25 2.37
CA ALA A 175 21.57 13.25 2.77
C ALA A 175 20.95 14.51 3.39
N ARG A 176 19.68 14.80 3.09
CA ARG A 176 18.91 15.89 3.70
C ARG A 176 18.48 15.58 5.13
N GLN A 177 18.44 14.31 5.51
CA GLN A 177 18.05 13.87 6.86
C GLN A 177 19.06 14.31 7.92
N SER A 178 18.58 14.55 9.14
CA SER A 178 19.45 14.75 10.29
C SER A 178 20.14 13.42 10.66
N TRP A 179 21.47 13.43 10.78
CA TRP A 179 22.26 12.26 11.19
C TRP A 179 22.71 12.35 12.64
N ALA A 180 22.44 13.48 13.32
CA ALA A 180 22.96 13.75 14.65
C ALA A 180 22.43 12.77 15.71
N GLU A 181 21.23 12.25 15.51
CA GLU A 181 20.52 11.41 16.47
C GLU A 181 20.41 9.94 16.03
N VAL A 182 20.34 9.67 14.72
CA VAL A 182 20.15 8.29 14.19
C VAL A 182 21.44 7.70 13.62
N GLY A 183 22.52 8.50 13.54
CA GLY A 183 23.74 8.10 12.87
C GLY A 183 23.57 7.94 11.35
N VAL A 184 24.47 7.18 10.73
CA VAL A 184 24.42 6.90 9.29
C VAL A 184 23.22 5.97 9.00
N PRO A 185 22.30 6.34 8.08
CA PRO A 185 21.13 5.53 7.80
C PRO A 185 21.52 4.17 7.20
N ASN A 186 20.91 3.09 7.71
CA ASN A 186 21.07 1.76 7.13
C ASN A 186 20.23 1.65 5.85
N VAL A 187 20.89 1.81 4.71
CA VAL A 187 20.26 1.82 3.39
C VAL A 187 19.50 0.52 3.09
N ASN A 188 20.04 -0.65 3.46
CA ASN A 188 19.35 -1.92 3.26
C ASN A 188 18.03 -1.96 4.02
N ARG A 189 18.06 -1.60 5.30
CA ARG A 189 16.84 -1.55 6.12
C ARG A 189 15.80 -0.58 5.55
N LEU A 190 16.23 0.57 5.04
CA LEU A 190 15.33 1.54 4.43
C LEU A 190 14.69 1.00 3.15
N LEU A 191 15.47 0.33 2.30
CA LEU A 191 14.96 -0.31 1.08
C LEU A 191 14.01 -1.48 1.41
N ASP A 192 14.27 -2.22 2.48
CA ASP A 192 13.36 -3.25 3.00
C ASP A 192 12.05 -2.64 3.50
N GLU A 193 12.11 -1.46 4.13
CA GLU A 193 10.95 -0.73 4.64
C GLU A 193 10.06 -0.16 3.52
N VAL A 194 10.63 0.11 2.34
CA VAL A 194 9.91 0.59 1.13
C VAL A 194 9.78 -0.49 0.05
N ASP A 195 9.89 -1.76 0.43
CA ASP A 195 9.73 -2.90 -0.46
C ASP A 195 8.25 -3.09 -0.85
N CYS A 196 7.77 -2.20 -1.72
CA CYS A 196 6.41 -2.22 -2.24
C CYS A 196 6.37 -1.91 -3.73
N TYR A 197 5.29 -2.38 -4.36
CA TYR A 197 4.90 -1.91 -5.69
C TYR A 197 3.50 -1.29 -5.65
N MET A 198 3.27 -0.38 -6.58
CA MET A 198 2.02 0.32 -6.77
C MET A 198 1.50 0.07 -8.18
N GLN A 199 0.18 0.02 -8.32
CA GLN A 199 -0.51 0.02 -9.62
C GLN A 199 -1.71 0.95 -9.56
N THR A 200 -1.99 1.63 -10.66
CA THR A 200 -3.27 2.33 -10.81
C THR A 200 -4.39 1.33 -11.03
N VAL A 201 -5.55 1.58 -10.45
CA VAL A 201 -6.72 0.70 -10.54
C VAL A 201 -7.97 1.46 -10.91
N TYR A 202 -8.89 0.74 -11.55
CA TYR A 202 -10.28 1.13 -11.67
C TYR A 202 -11.14 0.03 -11.03
N CYS A 203 -11.98 0.42 -10.08
CA CYS A 203 -12.87 -0.47 -9.35
C CYS A 203 -14.31 -0.18 -9.74
N THR A 204 -15.03 -1.23 -10.11
CA THR A 204 -16.44 -1.16 -10.48
C THR A 204 -17.22 -2.23 -9.76
N GLY A 205 -18.39 -1.92 -9.23
CA GLY A 205 -19.27 -2.95 -8.68
C GLY A 205 -20.32 -2.36 -7.77
N SER A 206 -20.94 -3.22 -6.95
CA SER A 206 -22.00 -2.78 -6.07
C SER A 206 -21.53 -2.64 -4.63
N LEU A 207 -22.05 -1.63 -3.97
CA LEU A 207 -21.92 -1.43 -2.54
C LEU A 207 -23.28 -1.67 -1.90
N GLN A 208 -23.30 -2.57 -0.93
CA GLN A 208 -24.44 -2.82 -0.08
C GLN A 208 -24.02 -2.60 1.36
N VAL A 209 -24.60 -1.58 1.98
CA VAL A 209 -24.46 -1.34 3.42
C VAL A 209 -25.80 -1.64 4.06
N GLU A 210 -25.79 -2.25 5.23
CA GLU A 210 -27.02 -2.56 5.96
C GLU A 210 -27.87 -1.29 6.16
N GLY A 211 -29.16 -1.37 5.81
CA GLY A 211 -30.08 -0.23 5.88
C GLY A 211 -30.03 0.73 4.69
N LEU A 212 -29.10 0.56 3.74
CA LEU A 212 -29.05 1.35 2.51
C LEU A 212 -29.47 0.54 1.29
N GLN A 213 -29.99 1.25 0.29
CA GLN A 213 -30.17 0.68 -1.04
C GLN A 213 -28.80 0.35 -1.65
N GLN A 214 -28.75 -0.80 -2.33
CA GLN A 214 -27.60 -1.17 -3.12
C GLN A 214 -27.35 -0.10 -4.19
N ARG A 215 -26.09 0.30 -4.34
CA ARG A 215 -25.68 1.24 -5.39
C ARG A 215 -24.48 0.74 -6.15
N GLU A 216 -24.30 1.26 -7.34
CA GLU A 216 -23.08 1.02 -8.12
C GLU A 216 -22.02 2.06 -7.79
N LEU A 217 -20.78 1.61 -7.68
CA LEU A 217 -19.60 2.43 -7.51
C LEU A 217 -18.66 2.25 -8.69
N PHE A 218 -18.10 3.36 -9.14
CA PHE A 218 -17.03 3.43 -10.11
C PHE A 218 -15.94 4.29 -9.48
N LEU A 219 -14.81 3.70 -9.13
CA LEU A 219 -13.70 4.34 -8.42
C LEU A 219 -12.41 4.19 -9.22
N TRP A 220 -11.54 5.19 -9.11
CA TRP A 220 -10.21 5.22 -9.70
C TRP A 220 -9.20 5.45 -8.59
N GLY A 221 -8.08 4.75 -8.61
CA GLY A 221 -7.07 4.95 -7.57
C GLY A 221 -5.86 4.05 -7.67
N LEU A 222 -5.42 3.54 -6.52
CA LEU A 222 -4.16 2.83 -6.37
C LEU A 222 -4.33 1.53 -5.59
N ARG A 223 -3.58 0.52 -6.02
CA ARG A 223 -3.30 -0.69 -5.25
C ARG A 223 -1.84 -0.67 -4.88
N ILE A 224 -1.56 -0.90 -3.61
CA ILE A 224 -0.20 -0.96 -3.07
C ILE A 224 -0.04 -2.28 -2.37
N LYS A 225 0.99 -3.02 -2.73
CA LYS A 225 1.39 -4.21 -1.98
C LYS A 225 2.79 -4.03 -1.44
N ARG A 226 2.95 -4.24 -0.13
CA ARG A 226 4.24 -4.26 0.56
C ARG A 226 4.56 -5.66 1.05
N GLN A 227 5.83 -6.01 0.93
CA GLN A 227 6.40 -7.25 1.44
C GLN A 227 7.48 -6.95 2.48
N GLY A 228 7.71 -7.87 3.42
CA GLY A 228 8.86 -7.81 4.32
C GLY A 228 8.53 -7.41 5.77
N PRO A 229 9.52 -7.06 6.60
CA PRO A 229 9.26 -6.67 7.97
C PRO A 229 8.41 -5.41 8.00
N LEU A 230 7.11 -5.58 8.27
CA LEU A 230 6.18 -4.47 8.34
C LEU A 230 6.53 -3.62 9.54
N SER A 231 7.25 -2.53 9.27
CA SER A 231 7.48 -1.49 10.22
C SER A 231 6.15 -0.82 10.57
N ASP A 232 5.85 -0.66 11.86
CA ASP A 232 4.74 0.19 12.33
C ASP A 232 4.94 1.67 11.97
N LYS A 233 6.08 2.01 11.34
CA LYS A 233 6.43 3.35 10.88
C LYS A 233 5.62 3.88 9.72
N PHE A 234 5.00 3.01 8.95
CA PHE A 234 4.08 3.40 7.88
C PHE A 234 2.65 3.22 8.36
N ARG A 235 2.06 4.34 8.79
CA ARG A 235 0.64 4.40 9.12
C ARG A 235 -0.08 5.18 8.02
N PHE A 236 -1.09 4.55 7.44
CA PHE A 236 -2.05 5.27 6.61
C PHE A 236 -2.89 6.11 7.54
N ARG A 237 -2.88 7.42 7.34
CA ARG A 237 -3.80 8.30 8.04
C ARG A 237 -4.84 8.76 7.05
N VAL A 238 -6.08 8.45 7.35
CA VAL A 238 -7.20 9.12 6.69
C VAL A 238 -7.57 10.30 7.57
N GLN A 239 -7.53 11.49 6.97
CA GLN A 239 -8.02 12.70 7.59
C GLN A 239 -9.26 13.14 6.82
N VAL A 240 -10.28 13.56 7.56
CA VAL A 240 -11.46 14.26 7.05
C VAL A 240 -11.51 15.56 7.83
N ASP A 241 -11.60 16.69 7.13
CA ASP A 241 -11.64 18.03 7.75
C ASP A 241 -10.47 18.32 8.69
N SER A 242 -9.28 17.83 8.35
CA SER A 242 -8.08 17.89 9.20
C SER A 242 -8.15 17.12 10.54
N GLU A 243 -9.26 16.40 10.82
CA GLU A 243 -9.38 15.47 11.95
C GLU A 243 -8.84 14.07 11.58
N LEU A 244 -8.12 13.44 12.51
CA LEU A 244 -7.62 12.08 12.36
C LEU A 244 -8.73 11.05 12.61
N LEU A 245 -9.10 10.29 11.57
CA LEU A 245 -10.05 9.18 11.69
C LEU A 245 -9.48 7.97 12.42
N ASP A 246 -8.15 7.81 12.41
CA ASP A 246 -7.40 6.71 13.04
C ASP A 246 -7.58 6.57 14.56
N THR A 247 -8.24 7.53 15.20
CA THR A 247 -8.40 7.60 16.67
C THR A 247 -9.83 7.75 17.15
N GLN A 248 -10.80 7.88 16.24
CA GLN A 248 -12.20 8.06 16.63
C GLN A 248 -13.01 6.81 16.29
N ARG A 249 -13.63 6.18 17.31
CA ARG A 249 -14.84 5.38 17.07
C ARG A 249 -15.87 6.35 16.52
N LEU A 250 -16.06 6.36 15.21
CA LEU A 250 -17.09 7.20 14.63
C LEU A 250 -18.46 6.65 15.08
N PRO A 251 -19.37 7.51 15.57
CA PRO A 251 -20.77 7.14 15.64
C PRO A 251 -21.22 6.77 14.22
N SER A 252 -22.11 5.78 14.12
CA SER A 252 -22.56 5.16 12.87
C SER A 252 -23.09 6.12 11.81
N GLU A 253 -23.33 7.39 12.15
CA GLU A 253 -23.76 8.43 11.24
C GLU A 253 -23.12 9.77 11.65
N ARG A 254 -22.37 10.40 10.74
CA ARG A 254 -22.11 11.85 10.76
C ARG A 254 -22.63 12.42 9.43
N PHE A 255 -23.50 13.41 9.53
CA PHE A 255 -23.86 14.30 8.43
C PHE A 255 -23.10 15.62 8.64
N GLY A 256 -22.29 16.02 7.66
CA GLY A 256 -21.47 17.23 7.73
C GLY A 256 -20.96 17.64 6.35
N GLU A 257 -20.71 18.94 6.18
CA GLU A 257 -20.31 19.58 4.93
C GLU A 257 -18.99 19.00 4.36
N HIS A 258 -18.84 19.09 3.04
CA HIS A 258 -17.81 18.49 2.21
C HIS A 258 -16.37 18.72 2.72
N GLY A 259 -15.84 17.72 3.44
CA GLY A 259 -14.45 17.71 3.86
C GLY A 259 -13.48 17.07 2.86
N GLU A 260 -12.25 17.57 2.81
CA GLU A 260 -11.15 16.93 2.06
C GLU A 260 -10.82 15.58 2.72
N VAL A 261 -11.00 14.46 2.01
CA VAL A 261 -10.39 13.17 2.42
C VAL A 261 -8.95 13.20 1.97
N LYS A 262 -8.06 13.35 2.95
CA LYS A 262 -6.62 13.27 2.73
C LYS A 262 -6.12 11.91 3.17
N LEU A 263 -5.67 11.13 2.20
CA LEU A 263 -4.84 9.98 2.48
C LEU A 263 -3.40 10.44 2.54
N GLU A 264 -2.87 10.40 3.75
CA GLU A 264 -1.48 10.70 3.96
C GLU A 264 -0.73 9.40 4.24
N LEU A 265 0.07 8.99 3.26
CA LEU A 265 1.17 8.07 3.52
C LEU A 265 2.26 8.86 4.23
N ARG A 266 2.19 8.95 5.57
CA ARG A 266 3.29 9.49 6.36
C ARG A 266 4.32 8.37 6.58
N PRO A 267 5.55 8.48 6.07
CA PRO A 267 6.67 7.89 6.80
C PRO A 267 6.75 8.66 8.13
N PHE A 268 6.58 8.00 9.28
CA PHE A 268 6.87 8.70 10.53
C PHE A 268 8.37 8.60 10.87
N LEU A 269 8.92 9.78 11.14
CA LEU A 269 10.14 10.15 11.86
C LEU A 269 11.25 9.08 11.92
N MET A 270 12.14 9.12 10.93
CA MET A 270 13.55 9.28 11.27
C MET A 270 13.87 10.79 11.20
N ASN A 271 13.53 11.50 12.27
CA ASN A 271 14.05 12.84 12.61
C ASN A 271 13.91 13.95 11.57
N ASP A 272 12.74 14.58 11.60
CA ASP A 272 12.47 15.94 11.12
C ASP A 272 13.04 16.29 9.74
N HIS A 273 12.67 15.58 8.65
CA HIS A 273 12.41 16.10 7.29
C HIS A 273 12.04 14.94 6.33
N GLY A 274 11.24 15.20 5.29
CA GLY A 274 10.38 14.20 4.62
C GLY A 274 10.87 13.46 3.36
N GLY A 275 10.03 12.49 2.95
CA GLY A 275 10.01 11.73 1.68
C GLY A 275 9.54 10.29 1.95
N CYS A 276 8.56 9.66 1.29
CA CYS A 276 7.72 9.94 0.12
C CYS A 276 6.28 10.27 0.56
N LEU A 277 5.73 11.37 0.04
CA LEU A 277 4.33 11.78 0.25
C LEU A 277 3.54 11.30 -0.98
N VAL A 278 2.66 10.32 -0.82
CA VAL A 278 1.59 10.10 -1.81
C VAL A 278 0.43 10.94 -1.31
N TYR A 279 0.29 12.15 -1.86
CA TYR A 279 -0.87 13.00 -1.62
C TYR A 279 -1.98 12.51 -2.53
N LEU A 280 -2.94 11.79 -1.95
CA LEU A 280 -4.18 11.45 -2.62
C LEU A 280 -5.25 12.29 -1.95
N SER A 281 -5.37 13.53 -2.41
CA SER A 281 -6.54 14.35 -2.17
C SER A 281 -7.54 14.11 -3.29
N SER A 282 -8.79 13.84 -2.95
CA SER A 282 -9.89 14.12 -3.86
C SER A 282 -10.33 15.57 -3.59
N PRO A 283 -10.07 16.52 -4.50
CA PRO A 283 -10.41 17.92 -4.26
C PRO A 283 -11.84 18.20 -4.69
N TRP A 284 -12.82 17.36 -4.33
CA TRP A 284 -14.23 17.55 -4.69
C TRP A 284 -15.14 16.92 -3.64
#